data_AF-A0A5E6NTX4-F1
#
_entry.id   AF-A0A5E6NTX4-F1
#
_cell.length_a   1.000
_cell.length_b   1.000
_cell.length_c   1.000
_cell.angle_alpha   90.00
_cell.angle_beta   90.00
_cell.angle_gamma   90.00
#
_symmetry.space_group_name_H-M   'P 1'
#
loop_
_entity.id
_entity.type
_entity.pdbx_description
1 polymer ?
#
loop_
_entity_poly.entity_id
_entity_poly.type
_entity_poly.pdbx_seq_one_letter_code
_entity_poly.pdbx_strand_id
1 'polypeptide(L)'
;MSVWLLLTGFSLLMWLYPTFIAPLFNKFKPLANQELKVKIDNLLERTGFKSDGIFVMDGSKRSSHGNAYFTGIGKNKRIVFFDTLLKGMEDKEVEAILAHELGHFHHQHIRKQIIISFLTSLIGLALLGYLIKQPWFSMA
;
A
#
# COMPACT_ATOMS: atom_id res chain seq x y z
N MET A 1 -6.41 24.52 -14.29
CA MET A 1 -5.75 23.32 -14.85
C MET A 1 -4.35 23.13 -14.28
N SER A 2 -3.46 24.14 -14.32
CA SER A 2 -2.08 24.03 -13.82
C SER A 2 -1.96 23.62 -12.34
N VAL A 3 -2.85 24.12 -11.48
CA VAL A 3 -2.90 23.73 -10.06
C VAL A 3 -3.17 22.22 -9.89
N TRP A 4 -4.12 21.67 -10.66
CA TRP A 4 -4.45 20.25 -10.58
C TRP A 4 -3.28 19.38 -11.04
N LEU A 5 -2.60 19.76 -12.12
CA LEU A 5 -1.42 19.03 -12.61
C LEU A 5 -0.28 19.00 -11.58
N LEU A 6 -0.03 20.13 -10.91
CA LEU A 6 0.97 20.22 -9.83
C LEU A 6 0.63 19.31 -8.66
N LEU A 7 -0.62 19.35 -8.18
CA LEU A 7 -1.07 18.54 -7.03
C LEU A 7 -1.06 17.04 -7.36
N THR A 8 -1.53 16.66 -8.55
CA THR A 8 -1.52 15.27 -9.01
C THR A 8 -0.10 14.76 -9.19
N GLY A 9 0.78 15.56 -9.80
CA GLY A 9 2.20 15.22 -9.95
C GLY A 9 2.92 15.03 -8.62
N PHE A 10 2.70 15.95 -7.67
CA PHE A 10 3.23 15.82 -6.31
C PHE A 10 2.71 14.58 -5.58
N SER A 11 1.42 14.28 -5.70
CA SER A 11 0.80 13.10 -5.07
C SER A 11 1.38 11.78 -5.63
N LEU A 12 1.62 11.71 -6.94
CA LEU A 12 2.27 10.55 -7.57
C LEU A 12 3.71 10.37 -7.10
N LEU A 13 4.45 11.47 -6.88
CA LEU A 13 5.78 11.42 -6.30
C LEU A 13 5.76 10.84 -4.88
N MET A 14 4.79 11.26 -4.05
CA MET A 14 4.62 10.71 -2.70
C MET A 14 4.26 9.23 -2.70
N TRP A 15 3.62 8.72 -3.77
CA TRP A 15 3.33 7.30 -3.90
C TRP A 15 4.58 6.42 -4.09
N LEU A 16 5.69 7.00 -4.58
CA LEU A 16 6.98 6.32 -4.70
C LEU A 16 7.69 6.17 -3.33
N TYR A 17 7.30 6.96 -2.32
CA TYR A 17 7.91 6.95 -0.99
C TYR A 17 8.05 5.55 -0.36
N PRO A 18 6.99 4.73 -0.20
CA PRO A 18 7.12 3.42 0.45
C PRO A 18 7.98 2.43 -0.34
N THR A 19 8.12 2.60 -1.65
CA THR A 19 8.90 1.69 -2.49
C THR A 19 10.39 2.00 -2.43
N PHE A 20 10.77 3.28 -2.41
CA PHE A 20 12.17 3.70 -2.50
C PHE A 20 12.76 4.17 -1.18
N ILE A 21 11.97 4.84 -0.35
CA ILE A 21 12.43 5.53 0.85
C ILE A 21 12.30 4.63 2.08
N ALA A 22 11.15 3.98 2.27
CA ALA A 22 10.93 3.10 3.43
C ALA A 22 11.99 1.97 3.60
N PRO A 23 12.54 1.36 2.52
CA PRO A 23 13.57 0.34 2.66
C PRO A 23 14.92 0.85 3.17
N LEU A 24 15.23 2.14 3.01
CA LEU A 24 16.49 2.73 3.47
C LEU A 24 16.56 2.82 5.01
N PHE A 25 15.41 2.85 5.68
CA PHE A 25 15.32 3.04 7.13
C PHE A 25 15.08 1.74 7.91
N ASN A 26 14.77 0.64 7.24
CA ASN A 26 14.34 -0.60 7.87
C ASN A 26 15.20 -1.79 7.43
N LYS A 27 15.61 -2.61 8.38
CA LYS A 27 16.35 -3.85 8.09
C LYS A 27 15.36 -4.97 7.83
N PHE A 28 15.49 -5.61 6.68
CA PHE A 28 14.70 -6.78 6.30
C PHE A 28 15.54 -8.04 6.53
N LYS A 29 14.96 -9.01 7.24
CA LYS A 29 15.53 -10.35 7.40
C LYS A 29 14.62 -11.37 6.75
N PRO A 30 15.11 -12.46 6.15
CA PRO A 30 14.25 -13.54 5.69
C PRO A 30 13.41 -14.12 6.83
N LEU A 31 12.19 -14.57 6.53
CA LEU A 31 11.35 -15.26 7.50
C LEU A 31 12.05 -16.56 7.96
N ALA A 32 12.27 -16.68 9.28
CA ALA A 32 12.95 -17.83 9.86
C ALA A 32 12.02 -19.05 10.06
N ASN A 33 10.73 -18.82 10.33
CA ASN A 33 9.74 -19.88 10.52
C ASN A 33 9.43 -20.56 9.17
N GLN A 34 9.96 -21.78 9.00
CA GLN A 34 9.77 -22.55 7.77
C GLN A 34 8.34 -23.08 7.61
N GLU A 35 7.65 -23.43 8.69
CA GLU A 35 6.26 -23.90 8.62
C GLU A 35 5.32 -22.80 8.13
N LEU A 36 5.45 -21.60 8.70
CA LEU A 36 4.69 -20.44 8.26
C LEU A 36 5.03 -20.07 6.81
N LYS A 37 6.32 -20.15 6.43
CA LYS A 37 6.75 -19.93 5.05
C LYS A 37 6.03 -20.88 4.08
N VAL A 38 5.94 -22.18 4.41
CA VAL A 38 5.25 -23.17 3.57
C VAL A 38 3.76 -22.88 3.46
N LYS A 39 3.08 -22.52 4.56
CA LYS A 39 1.66 -22.12 4.54
C LYS A 39 1.43 -20.92 3.61
N ILE A 40 2.28 -19.90 3.72
CA ILE A 40 2.20 -18.72 2.86
C ILE A 40 2.49 -19.08 1.41
N ASP A 41 3.56 -19.84 1.13
CA ASP A 41 3.90 -20.26 -0.24
C ASP A 41 2.73 -21.02 -0.90
N ASN A 42 2.06 -21.92 -0.17
CA ASN A 42 0.85 -22.61 -0.65
C ASN A 42 -0.32 -21.65 -0.92
N LEU A 43 -0.52 -20.63 -0.07
CA LEU A 43 -1.54 -19.60 -0.28
C LEU A 43 -1.25 -18.77 -1.55
N LEU A 44 0.01 -18.39 -1.76
CA LEU A 44 0.45 -17.65 -2.95
C LEU A 44 0.24 -18.47 -4.22
N GLU A 45 0.56 -19.77 -4.19
CA GLU A 45 0.33 -20.67 -5.30
C GLU A 45 -1.16 -20.78 -5.65
N ARG A 46 -2.01 -21.02 -4.65
CA ARG A 46 -3.48 -21.10 -4.83
C ARG A 46 -4.10 -19.83 -5.38
N THR A 47 -3.51 -18.68 -5.08
CA THR A 47 -3.99 -17.36 -5.53
C THR A 47 -3.31 -16.87 -6.82
N GLY A 48 -2.32 -17.61 -7.33
CA GLY A 48 -1.52 -17.22 -8.50
C GLY A 48 -0.64 -15.99 -8.25
N PHE A 49 -0.38 -15.63 -6.99
CA PHE A 49 0.44 -14.47 -6.65
C PHE A 49 1.92 -14.84 -6.64
N LYS A 50 2.75 -14.08 -7.37
CA LYS A 50 4.21 -14.29 -7.39
C LYS A 50 4.90 -13.36 -6.42
N SER A 51 5.73 -13.93 -5.56
CA SER A 51 6.57 -13.20 -4.60
C SER A 51 8.04 -13.59 -4.77
N ASP A 52 8.92 -12.60 -4.70
CA ASP A 52 10.38 -12.68 -4.69
C ASP A 52 10.94 -12.94 -3.28
N GLY A 53 10.08 -13.20 -2.30
CA GLY A 53 10.46 -13.63 -0.97
C GLY A 53 9.59 -13.06 0.16
N ILE A 54 9.74 -13.67 1.32
CA ILE A 54 9.04 -13.31 2.55
C ILE A 54 10.07 -12.82 3.57
N PHE A 55 9.84 -11.60 4.06
CA PHE A 55 10.77 -10.88 4.93
C PHE A 55 10.07 -10.42 6.21
N VAL A 56 10.87 -10.24 7.24
CA VAL A 56 10.48 -9.70 8.54
C VAL A 56 11.24 -8.41 8.78
N MET A 57 10.52 -7.40 9.23
CA MET A 57 11.01 -6.09 9.61
C MET A 57 10.85 -5.90 11.12
N ASP A 58 11.82 -5.23 11.73
CA ASP A 58 11.83 -4.90 13.15
C ASP A 58 10.95 -3.66 13.43
N GLY A 59 9.63 -3.87 13.43
CA GLY A 59 8.62 -2.82 13.66
C GLY A 59 8.49 -2.45 15.14
N SER A 60 8.84 -3.38 16.04
CA SER A 60 8.79 -3.20 17.50
C SER A 60 9.62 -2.01 18.00
N LYS A 61 10.68 -1.62 17.26
CA LYS A 61 11.50 -0.43 17.57
C LYS A 61 10.76 0.89 17.51
N ARG A 62 9.65 0.97 16.76
CA ARG A 62 8.90 2.22 16.56
C ARG A 62 7.50 2.14 17.16
N SER A 63 6.87 0.97 17.20
CA SER A 63 5.54 0.80 17.82
C SER A 63 5.24 -0.65 18.16
N SER A 64 4.27 -0.89 19.04
CA SER A 64 3.70 -2.21 19.31
C SER A 64 2.72 -2.70 18.23
N HIS A 65 2.39 -1.87 17.24
CA HIS A 65 1.40 -2.22 16.21
C HIS A 65 1.93 -3.30 15.28
N GLY A 66 1.12 -4.32 15.01
CA GLY A 66 1.37 -5.34 13.99
C GLY A 66 1.00 -4.81 12.60
N ASN A 67 1.80 -5.13 11.59
CA ASN A 67 1.48 -4.81 10.20
C ASN A 67 2.10 -5.82 9.23
N ALA A 68 1.51 -5.95 8.05
CA ALA A 68 2.04 -6.69 6.92
C ALA A 68 1.76 -5.90 5.65
N TYR A 69 2.72 -5.84 4.73
CA TYR A 69 2.53 -5.13 3.47
C TYR A 69 3.33 -5.76 2.33
N PHE A 70 2.88 -5.48 1.10
CA PHE A 70 3.58 -5.85 -0.11
C PHE A 70 4.42 -4.67 -0.61
N THR A 71 5.65 -4.93 -1.01
CA THR A 71 6.52 -3.94 -1.66
C THR A 71 7.08 -4.50 -2.97
N GLY A 72 7.66 -3.64 -3.80
CA GLY A 72 8.24 -4.02 -5.10
C GLY A 72 7.28 -3.82 -6.28
N ILE A 73 7.88 -3.79 -7.47
CA ILE A 73 7.22 -3.44 -8.73
C ILE A 73 7.06 -4.68 -9.61
N GLY A 74 5.89 -4.82 -10.24
CA GLY A 74 5.64 -5.87 -11.23
C GLY A 74 5.62 -7.27 -10.62
N LYS A 75 6.47 -8.17 -11.14
CA LYS A 75 6.57 -9.58 -10.70
C LYS A 75 7.49 -9.77 -9.49
N ASN A 76 8.31 -8.76 -9.17
CA ASN A 76 9.32 -8.82 -8.11
C ASN A 76 8.76 -8.24 -6.81
N LYS A 77 7.58 -8.72 -6.41
CA LYS A 77 6.90 -8.28 -5.19
C LYS A 77 7.48 -9.02 -4.00
N ARG A 78 7.63 -8.36 -2.87
CA ARG A 78 8.08 -8.96 -1.61
C ARG A 78 7.01 -8.79 -0.56
N ILE A 79 6.88 -9.79 0.29
CA ILE A 79 5.98 -9.76 1.44
C ILE A 79 6.81 -9.37 2.66
N VAL A 80 6.38 -8.33 3.37
CA VAL A 80 7.06 -7.86 4.59
C VAL A 80 6.10 -7.95 5.76
N PHE A 81 6.50 -8.68 6.80
CA PHE A 81 5.80 -8.75 8.08
C PHE A 81 6.54 -7.93 9.14
N PHE A 82 5.80 -7.32 10.05
CA PHE A 82 6.39 -6.78 11.27
C PHE A 82 6.61 -7.91 12.29
N ASP A 83 7.71 -7.83 13.03
CA ASP A 83 8.01 -8.78 14.11
C ASP A 83 6.92 -8.79 15.21
N THR A 84 6.29 -7.64 15.47
CA THR A 84 5.16 -7.50 16.40
C THR A 84 3.94 -8.31 15.98
N LEU A 85 3.64 -8.38 14.68
CA LEU A 85 2.54 -9.18 14.14
C LEU A 85 2.82 -10.68 14.33
N LEU A 86 4.03 -11.12 13.99
CA LEU A 86 4.43 -12.53 14.11
C LEU A 86 4.54 -13.02 15.57
N LYS A 87 4.80 -12.11 16.52
CA LYS A 87 4.83 -12.44 17.96
C LYS A 87 3.44 -12.46 18.59
N GLY A 88 2.51 -11.69 18.04
CA GLY A 88 1.19 -11.46 18.64
C GLY A 88 0.05 -12.33 18.08
N MET A 89 0.32 -13.12 17.05
CA MET A 89 -0.71 -13.90 16.33
C MET A 89 -0.21 -15.31 16.03
N GLU A 90 -1.14 -16.27 15.99
CA GLU A 90 -0.86 -17.62 15.51
C GLU A 90 -0.68 -17.66 13.99
N ASP A 91 0.07 -18.63 13.48
CA ASP A 91 0.31 -18.80 12.04
C ASP A 91 -0.96 -18.78 11.18
N LYS A 92 -2.06 -19.36 11.68
CA LYS A 92 -3.34 -19.39 10.96
C LYS A 92 -3.96 -18.01 10.81
N GLU A 93 -3.81 -17.17 11.82
CA GLU A 93 -4.30 -15.79 11.80
C GLU A 93 -3.46 -14.94 10.84
N VAL A 94 -2.14 -15.15 10.84
CA VAL A 94 -1.22 -14.50 9.89
C VAL A 94 -1.58 -14.89 8.45
N GLU A 95 -1.84 -16.16 8.17
CA GLU A 95 -2.29 -16.64 6.86
C GLU A 95 -3.63 -16.00 6.45
N ALA A 96 -4.60 -15.92 7.36
CA ALA A 96 -5.91 -15.33 7.09
C ALA A 96 -5.82 -13.82 6.77
N ILE A 97 -5.01 -13.07 7.52
CA ILE A 97 -4.77 -11.64 7.25
C ILE A 97 -4.06 -11.49 5.91
N LEU A 98 -3.05 -12.31 5.61
CA LEU A 98 -2.37 -12.24 4.31
C LEU A 98 -3.34 -12.54 3.15
N ALA A 99 -4.25 -13.51 3.31
CA ALA A 99 -5.28 -13.80 2.32
C ALA A 99 -6.21 -12.60 2.08
N HIS A 100 -6.59 -11.88 3.15
CA HIS A 100 -7.37 -10.65 3.04
C HIS A 100 -6.61 -9.55 2.27
N GLU A 101 -5.34 -9.33 2.62
CA GLU A 101 -4.48 -8.34 1.95
C GLU A 101 -4.23 -8.68 0.47
N LEU A 102 -4.06 -9.97 0.15
CA LEU A 102 -4.00 -10.46 -1.24
C LEU A 102 -5.30 -10.17 -1.99
N GLY A 103 -6.46 -10.28 -1.33
CA GLY A 103 -7.76 -9.93 -1.89
C GLY A 103 -7.85 -8.47 -2.33
N HIS A 104 -7.37 -7.54 -1.50
CA HIS A 104 -7.25 -6.12 -1.84
C HIS A 104 -6.33 -5.88 -3.03
N PHE A 105 -5.22 -6.62 -3.09
CA PHE A 105 -4.30 -6.55 -4.21
C PHE A 105 -4.92 -7.07 -5.51
N HIS A 106 -5.59 -8.22 -5.46
CA HIS A 106 -6.24 -8.85 -6.62
C HIS A 106 -7.29 -7.94 -7.25
N HIS A 107 -8.13 -7.31 -6.43
CA HIS A 107 -9.19 -6.41 -6.89
C HIS A 107 -8.70 -4.99 -7.24
N GLN A 108 -7.39 -4.74 -7.13
CA GLN A 108 -6.73 -3.48 -7.44
C GLN A 108 -7.33 -2.28 -6.70
N HIS A 109 -7.66 -2.45 -5.41
CA HIS A 109 -8.36 -1.42 -4.62
C HIS A 109 -7.59 -0.09 -4.61
N ILE A 110 -6.27 -0.14 -4.42
CA ILE A 110 -5.42 1.05 -4.42
C ILE A 110 -5.48 1.80 -5.76
N ARG A 111 -5.44 1.08 -6.89
CA ARG A 111 -5.52 1.72 -8.22
C ARG A 111 -6.87 2.41 -8.42
N LYS A 112 -7.96 1.73 -8.07
CA LYS A 112 -9.31 2.30 -8.14
C LYS A 112 -9.42 3.55 -7.27
N GLN A 113 -8.91 3.50 -6.04
CA GLN A 113 -8.96 4.63 -5.11
C GLN A 113 -8.14 5.83 -5.59
N ILE A 114 -6.94 5.60 -6.16
CA ILE A 114 -6.12 6.67 -6.77
C ILE A 114 -6.87 7.32 -7.94
N ILE A 115 -7.43 6.52 -8.85
CA ILE A 115 -8.17 7.04 -10.01
C ILE A 115 -9.38 7.85 -9.56
N ILE A 116 -10.19 7.31 -8.65
CA ILE A 116 -11.37 8.00 -8.11
C ILE A 116 -10.95 9.31 -7.43
N SER A 117 -9.87 9.30 -6.62
CA SER A 117 -9.38 10.50 -5.94
C SER A 117 -8.97 11.60 -6.93
N PHE A 118 -8.24 11.25 -8.00
CA PHE A 118 -7.83 12.22 -9.03
C PHE A 118 -9.00 12.73 -9.87
N LEU A 119 -9.99 11.89 -10.18
CA LEU A 119 -11.20 12.31 -10.87
C LEU A 119 -12.03 13.28 -10.02
N THR A 120 -12.25 12.93 -8.75
CA THR A 120 -13.00 13.79 -7.82
C THR A 120 -12.31 15.13 -7.62
N SER A 121 -10.97 15.15 -7.47
CA SER A 121 -10.23 16.41 -7.34
C SER A 121 -10.26 17.26 -8.62
N LEU A 122 -10.21 16.62 -9.80
CA LEU A 122 -10.34 17.30 -11.08
C LEU A 122 -11.70 17.97 -11.21
N ILE A 123 -12.78 17.23 -10.93
CA ILE A 123 -14.15 17.75 -10.98
C ILE A 123 -14.32 18.88 -9.97
N GLY A 124 -13.87 18.70 -8.73
CA GLY A 124 -13.96 19.72 -7.69
C GLY A 124 -13.24 21.02 -8.06
N LEU A 125 -12.01 20.94 -8.58
CA LEU A 125 -11.26 22.12 -9.02
C LEU A 125 -11.83 22.75 -10.30
N ALA A 126 -12.39 21.95 -11.21
CA ALA A 126 -13.05 22.47 -12.40
C ALA A 126 -14.32 23.24 -12.04
N LEU A 127 -15.15 22.70 -11.15
CA LEU A 127 -16.34 23.35 -10.62
C LEU A 127 -15.99 24.63 -9.86
N LEU A 128 -14.98 24.59 -8.98
CA LEU A 128 -14.50 25.78 -8.28
C LEU A 128 -14.01 26.85 -9.28
N GLY A 129 -13.23 26.45 -10.29
CA GLY A 129 -12.74 27.36 -11.33
C GLY A 129 -13.86 27.97 -12.19
N TYR A 130 -14.99 27.27 -12.34
CA TYR A 130 -16.20 27.80 -12.95
C TYR A 130 -16.94 28.76 -12.03
N LEU A 131 -17.14 28.38 -10.75
CA LEU A 131 -17.87 29.17 -9.75
C LEU A 131 -17.17 30.49 -9.43
N ILE A 132 -15.84 30.52 -9.34
CA ILE A 132 -15.08 31.76 -9.10
C ILE A 132 -15.30 32.82 -10.19
N LYS A 133 -15.69 32.42 -11.41
CA LYS A 133 -16.02 33.37 -12.48
C LYS A 133 -17.44 33.93 -12.38
N GLN A 134 -18.26 33.38 -11.49
CA GLN A 134 -19.64 33.82 -11.34
C GLN A 134 -19.71 35.04 -10.41
N PRO A 135 -20.37 36.14 -10.85
CA PRO A 135 -20.40 37.40 -10.10
C PRO A 135 -20.89 37.28 -8.65
N TRP A 136 -21.90 36.42 -8.42
CA TRP A 136 -22.51 36.20 -7.10
C TRP A 136 -21.62 35.42 -6.13
N PHE A 137 -20.64 34.66 -6.65
CA PHE A 137 -19.72 33.87 -5.85
C PHE A 137 -18.42 34.64 -5.57
N SER A 138 -17.99 35.49 -6.50
CA SER A 138 -16.79 36.32 -6.34
C SER A 138 -16.99 37.61 -5.55
N MET A 139 -18.24 38.01 -5.29
CA MET A 139 -18.59 39.22 -4.53
C MET A 139 -18.96 38.94 -3.06
N ALA A 140 -18.93 37.68 -2.62
CA ALA A 140 -19.05 37.28 -1.22
C ALA A 140 -17.65 37.13 -0.59
#